data_AF-A0A380P9Q1-F1
#
_entry.id   AF-A0A380P9Q1-F1
#
_cell.length_a   1.000
_cell.length_b   1.000
_cell.length_c   1.000
_cell.angle_alpha   90.00
_cell.angle_beta   90.00
_cell.angle_gamma   90.00
#
_symmetry.space_group_name_H-M   'P 1'
#
loop_
_entity.id
_entity.type
_entity.pdbx_description
1 polymer ?
#
loop_
_entity_poly.entity_id
_entity_poly.type
_entity_poly.pdbx_seq_one_letter_code
_entity_poly.pdbx_strand_id
1 'polypeptide(L)'
;MSFWTLLLAHMLLMTGTGLAYSNIMTVTLGTLPPEQSADGNSILNTMQQFVGASATAIVAQIFSRTVTTHSNGTGTMLGSQYGVWLLTALMLGSVVCFWFVKRQLQTKA
;
A
#
# COMPACT_ATOMS: atom_id res chain seq x y z
N MET A 1 -10.41 15.06 -13.02
CA MET A 1 -10.39 13.59 -13.15
C MET A 1 -11.83 13.11 -13.16
N SER A 2 -12.26 12.37 -14.18
CA SER A 2 -13.61 11.81 -14.22
C SER A 2 -13.78 10.72 -13.16
N PHE A 3 -14.95 10.66 -12.55
CA PHE A 3 -15.34 9.61 -11.59
C PHE A 3 -15.01 8.20 -12.10
N TRP A 4 -15.38 7.90 -13.35
CA TRP A 4 -15.16 6.61 -13.98
C TRP A 4 -13.68 6.20 -14.03
N THR A 5 -12.77 7.16 -14.24
CA THR A 5 -11.33 6.89 -14.28
C THR A 5 -10.81 6.50 -12.90
N LEU A 6 -11.25 7.18 -11.85
CA LEU A 6 -10.87 6.86 -10.47
C LEU A 6 -11.47 5.51 -10.04
N LEU A 7 -12.70 5.22 -10.45
CA LEU A 7 -13.34 3.93 -10.19
C LEU A 7 -12.58 2.77 -10.83
N LEU A 8 -12.26 2.89 -12.13
CA LEU A 8 -11.49 1.87 -12.84
C LEU A 8 -10.10 1.68 -12.23
N ALA A 9 -9.41 2.77 -11.89
CA ALA A 9 -8.12 2.70 -11.21
C ALA A 9 -8.22 2.00 -9.85
N HIS A 10 -9.26 2.30 -9.06
CA HIS A 10 -9.50 1.65 -7.77
C HIS A 10 -9.80 0.15 -7.91
N MET A 11 -10.63 -0.22 -8.88
CA MET A 11 -10.91 -1.64 -9.17
C MET A 11 -9.63 -2.39 -9.54
N LEU A 12 -8.84 -1.84 -10.46
CA LEU A 12 -7.57 -2.43 -10.87
C LEU A 12 -6.61 -2.60 -9.69
N LEU A 13 -6.53 -1.58 -8.82
CA LEU A 13 -5.71 -1.60 -7.62
C LEU A 13 -6.16 -2.72 -6.67
N MET A 14 -7.47 -2.82 -6.38
CA MET A 14 -8.01 -3.84 -5.48
C MET A 14 -7.86 -5.26 -6.03
N THR A 15 -7.98 -5.46 -7.34
CA THR A 15 -7.69 -6.76 -7.97
C THR A 15 -6.21 -7.11 -7.83
N GLY A 16 -5.31 -6.17 -8.11
CA GLY A 16 -3.87 -6.39 -7.99
C GLY A 16 -3.45 -6.70 -6.55
N THR A 17 -3.97 -5.97 -5.57
CA THR A 17 -3.68 -6.24 -4.15
C THR A 17 -4.22 -7.59 -3.69
N GLY A 18 -5.42 -7.99 -4.12
CA GLY A 18 -5.97 -9.32 -3.80
C GLY A 18 -5.12 -10.46 -4.33
N LEU A 19 -4.62 -10.34 -5.56
CA LEU A 19 -3.72 -11.33 -6.18
C LEU A 19 -2.36 -11.39 -5.49
N ALA A 20 -1.77 -10.25 -5.11
CA ALA A 20 -0.45 -10.23 -4.48
C ALA A 20 -0.50 -10.61 -3.00
N TYR A 21 -1.40 -9.98 -2.23
CA TYR A 21 -1.45 -10.08 -0.78
C TYR A 21 -1.72 -11.50 -0.30
N SER A 22 -2.68 -12.21 -0.93
CA SER A 22 -3.01 -13.58 -0.56
C SER A 22 -1.81 -14.52 -0.70
N ASN A 23 -1.08 -14.43 -1.82
CA ASN A 23 0.13 -15.22 -2.05
C ASN A 23 1.24 -14.88 -1.06
N ILE A 24 1.50 -13.60 -0.80
CA ILE A 24 2.53 -13.18 0.18
C ILE A 24 2.18 -13.70 1.57
N MET A 25 0.91 -13.58 1.98
CA MET A 25 0.43 -14.09 3.27
C MET A 25 0.63 -15.61 3.38
N THR A 26 0.18 -16.38 2.38
CA THR A 26 0.33 -17.85 2.36
C THR A 26 1.78 -18.29 2.41
N VAL A 27 2.66 -17.68 1.60
CA VAL A 27 4.10 -17.98 1.62
C VAL A 27 4.71 -17.64 2.98
N THR A 28 4.35 -16.48 3.55
CA THR A 28 4.87 -16.06 4.87
C THR A 28 4.50 -17.05 5.96
N LEU A 29 3.21 -17.42 6.06
CA LEU A 29 2.76 -18.39 7.07
C LEU A 29 3.31 -19.79 6.81
N GLY A 30 3.52 -20.17 5.55
CA GLY A 30 4.13 -21.45 5.17
C GLY A 30 5.60 -21.61 5.60
N THR A 31 6.28 -20.52 6.01
CA THR A 31 7.63 -20.59 6.59
C THR A 31 7.64 -20.91 8.09
N LEU A 32 6.48 -20.89 8.75
CA LEU A 32 6.35 -21.12 10.19
C LEU A 32 5.94 -22.58 10.49
N PRO A 33 6.30 -23.11 11.67
CA PRO A 33 5.69 -24.32 12.20
C PRO A 33 4.15 -24.20 12.27
N PRO A 34 3.40 -25.30 12.06
CA PRO A 34 1.94 -25.28 12.09
C PRO A 34 1.36 -24.68 13.38
N GLU A 35 2.02 -24.91 14.52
CA GLU A 35 1.59 -24.42 15.83
C GLU A 35 1.67 -22.89 15.95
N GLN A 36 2.55 -22.25 15.17
CA GLN A 36 2.78 -20.80 15.18
C GLN A 36 2.02 -20.04 14.09
N SER A 37 1.31 -20.74 13.21
CA SER A 37 0.61 -20.12 12.07
C SER A 37 -0.51 -19.15 12.52
N ALA A 38 -1.19 -19.46 13.62
CA ALA A 38 -2.24 -18.60 14.17
C ALA A 38 -1.68 -17.27 14.72
N ASP A 39 -0.56 -17.34 15.44
CA ASP A 39 0.14 -16.17 15.97
C ASP A 39 0.74 -15.34 14.84
N GLY A 40 1.37 -16.00 13.86
CA GLY A 40 1.90 -15.36 12.65
C GLY A 40 0.82 -14.60 11.88
N ASN A 41 -0.36 -15.19 11.69
CA ASN A 41 -1.48 -14.52 11.03
C ASN A 41 -1.96 -13.30 11.83
N SER A 42 -2.02 -13.40 13.16
CA SER A 42 -2.40 -12.28 14.02
C SER A 42 -1.41 -11.12 13.89
N ILE A 43 -0.10 -11.40 13.92
CA ILE A 43 0.96 -10.39 13.72
C ILE A 43 0.83 -9.72 12.35
N LEU A 44 0.64 -10.50 11.29
CA LEU A 44 0.51 -9.95 9.92
C LEU A 44 -0.70 -9.02 9.81
N ASN A 45 -1.85 -9.40 10.38
CA ASN A 45 -3.03 -8.54 10.41
C ASN A 45 -2.82 -7.28 11.26
N THR A 46 -2.17 -7.39 12.43
CA THR A 46 -1.85 -6.21 13.27
C THR A 46 -0.91 -5.25 12.55
N MET A 47 0.14 -5.76 11.90
CA MET A 47 1.07 -4.93 11.13
C MET A 47 0.37 -4.29 9.93
N GLN A 48 -0.52 -5.02 9.24
CA GLN A 48 -1.31 -4.48 8.14
C GLN A 48 -2.19 -3.30 8.61
N GLN A 49 -2.90 -3.47 9.73
CA GLN A 49 -3.73 -2.40 10.29
C GLN A 49 -2.91 -1.19 10.72
N PHE A 50 -1.78 -1.43 11.40
CA PHE A 50 -0.87 -0.36 11.82
C PHE A 50 -0.34 0.44 10.63
N VAL A 51 0.17 -0.23 9.60
CA VAL A 51 0.69 0.41 8.39
C VAL A 51 -0.44 1.14 7.64
N GLY A 52 -1.63 0.53 7.54
CA GLY A 52 -2.80 1.15 6.89
C GLY A 52 -3.27 2.43 7.60
N ALA A 53 -3.33 2.41 8.93
CA ALA A 53 -3.66 3.59 9.74
C ALA A 53 -2.59 4.69 9.56
N SER A 54 -1.32 4.32 9.62
CA SER A 54 -0.19 5.25 9.45
C SER A 54 -0.20 5.90 8.06
N ALA A 55 -0.41 5.12 7.00
CA ALA A 55 -0.49 5.63 5.63
C ALA A 55 -1.66 6.62 5.47
N THR A 56 -2.82 6.29 6.05
CA THR A 56 -4.00 7.17 6.02
C THR A 56 -3.72 8.49 6.74
N ALA A 57 -3.08 8.46 7.91
CA ALA A 57 -2.73 9.67 8.67
C ALA A 57 -1.76 10.57 7.89
N ILE A 58 -0.75 9.98 7.24
CA ILE A 58 0.22 10.73 6.43
C ILE A 58 -0.48 11.42 5.25
N VAL A 59 -1.34 10.71 4.51
CA VAL A 59 -2.10 11.28 3.38
C VAL A 59 -3.06 12.37 3.86
N ALA A 60 -3.76 12.15 4.98
CA ALA A 60 -4.65 13.14 5.57
C ALA A 60 -3.89 14.42 5.98
N GLN A 61 -2.68 14.28 6.53
CA GLN A 61 -1.84 15.43 6.89
C GLN A 61 -1.39 16.23 5.66
N ILE A 62 -1.01 15.55 4.57
CA ILE A 62 -0.67 16.20 3.29
C ILE A 62 -1.89 16.95 2.75
N PHE A 63 -3.04 16.28 2.71
CA PHE A 63 -4.29 16.85 2.24
C PHE A 63 -4.68 18.09 3.06
N SER A 64 -4.65 17.99 4.39
CA SER A 64 -4.96 19.10 5.30
C SER A 64 -4.07 20.33 5.03
N ARG A 65 -2.75 20.14 4.88
CA ARG A 65 -1.81 21.22 4.56
C ARG A 65 -2.12 21.90 3.22
N THR A 66 -2.51 21.15 2.21
CA THR A 66 -2.78 21.71 0.88
C THR A 66 -4.07 22.52 0.84
N VAL A 67 -5.10 22.08 1.56
CA VAL A 67 -6.40 22.78 1.68
C VAL A 67 -6.26 24.07 2.48
N THR A 68 -5.42 24.10 3.51
CA THR A 68 -5.18 25.33 4.29
C THR A 68 -4.29 26.34 3.57
N THR A 69 -3.42 25.90 2.67
CA THR A 69 -2.49 26.78 1.94
C THR A 69 -3.12 27.42 0.70
N HIS A 70 -4.07 26.74 0.03
CA HIS A 70 -4.64 27.20 -1.24
C HIS A 70 -6.16 27.39 -1.12
N SER A 71 -6.65 28.57 -1.51
CA SER A 71 -8.10 28.87 -1.53
C SER A 71 -8.81 28.29 -2.77
N ASN A 72 -10.14 28.25 -2.71
CA ASN A 72 -11.05 28.02 -3.85
C ASN A 72 -10.83 26.70 -4.61
N GLY A 73 -11.08 25.55 -3.96
CA GLY A 73 -11.14 24.21 -4.57
C GLY A 73 -9.81 23.63 -5.06
N THR A 74 -8.82 24.49 -5.33
CA THR A 74 -7.47 24.13 -5.80
C THR A 74 -6.70 23.33 -4.75
N GLY A 75 -6.83 23.69 -3.47
CA GLY A 75 -6.21 22.95 -2.38
C GLY A 75 -6.66 21.49 -2.29
N THR A 76 -7.97 21.24 -2.46
CA THR A 76 -8.54 19.88 -2.50
C THR A 76 -7.99 19.08 -3.68
N MET A 77 -7.95 19.69 -4.88
CA MET A 77 -7.42 19.04 -6.07
C MET A 77 -5.95 18.64 -5.89
N LEU A 78 -5.10 19.57 -5.44
CA LEU A 78 -3.68 19.34 -5.22
C LEU A 78 -3.43 18.32 -4.11
N GLY A 79 -4.16 18.42 -3.00
CA GLY A 79 -4.08 17.48 -1.89
C GLY A 79 -4.40 16.05 -2.31
N SER A 80 -5.48 15.87 -3.05
CA SER A 80 -5.85 14.55 -3.59
C SER A 80 -4.80 14.03 -4.57
N GLN A 81 -4.25 14.88 -5.45
CA GLN A 81 -3.19 14.49 -6.38
C GLN A 81 -1.94 14.05 -5.64
N TYR A 82 -1.43 14.85 -4.69
CA TYR A 82 -0.24 14.49 -3.92
C TYR A 82 -0.43 13.22 -3.10
N GLY A 83 -1.61 13.01 -2.52
CA GLY A 83 -1.95 11.75 -1.83
C GLY A 83 -1.86 10.55 -2.77
N VAL A 84 -2.46 10.63 -3.96
CA VAL A 84 -2.40 9.55 -4.96
C VAL A 84 -0.98 9.33 -5.47
N TRP A 85 -0.21 10.40 -5.73
CA TRP A 85 1.19 10.30 -6.15
C TRP A 85 2.07 9.62 -5.09
N LEU A 86 1.90 9.97 -3.82
CA LEU A 86 2.61 9.33 -2.72
C LEU A 86 2.29 7.83 -2.64
N LEU A 87 1.02 7.46 -2.66
CA LEU A 87 0.60 6.05 -2.62
C LEU A 87 1.11 5.27 -3.84
N THR A 88 1.09 5.89 -5.01
CA THR A 88 1.63 5.30 -6.24
C THR A 88 3.15 5.09 -6.14
N ALA A 89 3.89 6.07 -5.60
CA ALA A 89 5.33 5.97 -5.39
C ALA A 89 5.68 4.84 -4.40
N LEU A 90 4.92 4.70 -3.30
CA LEU A 90 5.09 3.59 -2.36
C LEU A 90 4.81 2.23 -3.02
N MET A 91 3.80 2.15 -3.89
CA MET A 91 3.50 0.94 -4.66
C MET A 91 4.64 0.58 -5.63
N LEU A 92 5.22 1.55 -6.32
CA LEU A 92 6.39 1.30 -7.18
C LEU A 92 7.62 0.88 -6.35
N GLY A 93 7.82 1.50 -5.18
CA GLY A 93 8.86 1.11 -4.24
C GLY A 93 8.75 -0.34 -3.78
N SER A 94 7.53 -0.85 -3.56
CA SER A 94 7.32 -2.26 -3.20
C SER A 94 7.72 -3.22 -4.33
N VAL A 95 7.45 -2.87 -5.60
CA VAL A 95 7.88 -3.64 -6.77
C VAL A 95 9.41 -3.66 -6.89
N VAL A 96 10.08 -2.52 -6.67
CA VAL A 96 11.55 -2.45 -6.67
C VAL A 96 12.14 -3.28 -5.54
N CYS A 97 11.57 -3.20 -4.34
CA CYS A 97 11.98 -4.01 -3.20
C CYS A 97 11.84 -5.51 -3.52
N PHE A 98 10.72 -5.93 -4.10
CA PHE A 98 10.51 -7.32 -4.52
C PHE A 98 11.57 -7.77 -5.53
N TRP A 99 11.88 -6.94 -6.53
CA TRP A 99 12.96 -7.21 -7.49
C TRP A 99 14.32 -7.35 -6.82
N PHE A 100 14.61 -6.49 -5.84
CA PHE A 100 15.86 -6.54 -5.09
C PHE A 100 15.97 -7.82 -4.24
N VAL A 101 14.91 -8.18 -3.50
CA VAL A 101 14.85 -9.41 -2.71
C VAL A 101 15.00 -10.64 -3.61
N LYS A 102 14.29 -10.68 -4.75
CA LYS A 102 14.42 -11.77 -5.72
C LYS A 102 15.87 -11.93 -6.20
N ARG A 103 16.55 -10.84 -6.52
CA ARG A 103 17.97 -10.89 -6.92
C ARG A 103 18.87 -11.44 -5.81
N GLN A 104 18.65 -11.04 -4.56
CA GLN A 104 19.42 -11.51 -3.40
C GLN A 104 19.26 -13.03 -3.18
N LEU A 105 18.04 -13.55 -3.37
CA LEU A 105 17.77 -14.99 -3.28
C LEU A 105 18.51 -15.77 -4.38
N GLN A 106 18.54 -15.24 -5.61
CA GLN A 106 19.24 -15.88 -6.73
C GLN A 106 20.76 -15.87 -6.59
N THR A 107 21.35 -14.90 -5.89
CA THR A 107 22.80 -14.88 -5.64
C THR A 107 23.26 -15.80 -4.51
N LYS A 108 22.35 -16.32 -3.69
CA LYS A 108 22.65 -17.21 -2.56
C LYS A 108 22.35 -18.69 -2.85
N ALA A 109 21.66 -18.96 -3.96
CA ALA A 109 21.38 -20.30 -4.48
C ALA A 109 22.47 -20.73 -5.47
#